data_AF-A0A146LSL1-F1
#
_entry.id   AF-A0A146LSL1-F1
#
_cell.length_a   1.000
_cell.length_b   1.000
_cell.length_c   1.000
_cell.angle_alpha   90.00
_cell.angle_beta   90.00
_cell.angle_gamma   90.00
#
_symmetry.space_group_name_H-M   'P 1'
#
loop_
_entity.id
_entity.type
_entity.pdbx_description
1 polymer ?
#
loop_
_entity_poly.entity_id
_entity_poly.type
_entity_poly.pdbx_seq_one_letter_code
_entity_poly.pdbx_strand_id
1 'polypeptide(L)'
;MQVINGGTALAEEKVVDEHAQHKLEDEPPVEIIIYQIIHTIEYVLSTVSHTASYLRLWALSLAHGQLSEVLWNMVLQKGIKQQMYVGAVYTYFAFAFWASLTISILVMMEGLSAFLHTLRLHWVEFCSKFYSGLGHPFQPFSMKNILDETEEVTEKAS
;
A
#
# COMPACT_ATOMS: atom_id res chain seq x y z
N MET A 1 12.56 14.88 -67.07
CA MET A 1 13.26 14.15 -68.15
C MET A 1 14.71 14.03 -67.73
N GLN A 2 15.20 12.79 -67.59
CA GLN A 2 16.54 12.31 -67.21
C GLN A 2 16.92 12.45 -65.71
N VAL A 3 17.01 11.41 -64.86
CA VAL A 3 17.42 9.98 -64.92
C VAL A 3 18.94 9.77 -64.68
N ILE A 4 19.27 9.36 -63.43
CA ILE A 4 20.17 8.28 -62.97
C ILE A 4 21.67 8.31 -63.41
N ASN A 5 22.63 8.48 -62.49
CA ASN A 5 23.29 7.41 -61.70
C ASN A 5 24.57 7.88 -60.98
N GLY A 6 24.83 7.33 -59.79
CA GLY A 6 26.17 7.31 -59.20
C GLY A 6 26.22 7.69 -57.73
N GLY A 7 26.02 6.72 -56.83
CA GLY A 7 26.42 6.90 -55.44
C GLY A 7 25.52 6.24 -54.40
N THR A 8 25.32 4.93 -54.51
CA THR A 8 25.02 4.07 -53.36
C THR A 8 26.11 4.23 -52.29
N ALA A 9 25.87 5.05 -51.28
CA ALA A 9 26.54 4.96 -50.00
C ALA A 9 25.73 5.76 -48.98
N LEU A 10 25.36 5.09 -47.89
CA LEU A 10 24.84 5.62 -46.64
C LEU A 10 23.31 5.75 -46.61
N ALA A 11 22.67 4.64 -46.96
CA ALA A 11 21.49 4.21 -46.22
C ALA A 11 21.85 4.06 -44.73
N GLU A 12 20.84 4.29 -43.88
CA GLU A 12 20.82 4.00 -42.45
C GLU A 12 21.28 5.15 -41.53
N GLU A 13 20.54 6.27 -41.55
CA GLU A 13 20.27 6.98 -40.29
C GLU A 13 19.39 6.06 -39.46
N LYS A 14 20.07 5.24 -38.67
CA LYS A 14 19.49 4.31 -37.73
C LYS A 14 18.71 5.11 -36.69
N VAL A 15 17.40 4.88 -36.70
CA VAL A 15 16.52 5.02 -35.54
C VAL A 15 17.29 4.59 -34.30
N VAL A 16 17.34 5.49 -33.32
CA VAL A 16 17.91 5.29 -31.99
C VAL A 16 17.11 4.19 -31.31
N ASP A 17 17.55 2.95 -31.53
CA ASP A 17 17.13 1.77 -30.79
C ASP A 17 18.10 1.67 -29.60
N GLU A 18 17.62 2.09 -28.42
CA GLU A 18 18.29 1.92 -27.13
C GLU A 18 18.30 0.44 -26.70
N HIS A 19 18.89 -0.43 -27.52
CA HIS A 19 19.39 -1.73 -27.12
C HIS A 19 20.91 -1.68 -27.02
N ALA A 20 21.40 -0.95 -26.02
CA ALA A 20 22.80 -0.99 -25.60
C ALA A 20 23.08 -2.24 -24.74
N GLN A 21 22.80 -3.42 -25.29
CA GLN A 21 23.52 -4.64 -24.90
C GLN A 21 24.85 -4.66 -25.66
N HIS A 22 25.88 -3.98 -25.16
CA HIS A 22 27.28 -4.40 -25.27
C HIS A 22 28.21 -3.44 -24.51
N LYS A 23 28.54 -3.75 -23.25
CA LYS A 23 29.83 -3.36 -22.68
C LYS A 23 30.26 -4.40 -21.65
N LEU A 24 30.84 -5.47 -22.17
CA LEU A 24 31.42 -6.57 -21.42
C LEU A 24 32.93 -6.31 -21.34
N GLU A 25 33.32 -5.24 -20.65
CA GLU A 25 34.71 -4.91 -20.33
C GLU A 25 34.72 -3.80 -19.26
N ASP A 26 35.16 -4.17 -18.05
CA ASP A 26 35.65 -3.33 -16.95
C ASP A 26 34.68 -2.39 -16.20
N GLU A 27 33.45 -2.82 -15.90
CA GLU A 27 32.83 -2.41 -14.62
C GLU A 27 33.49 -3.27 -13.52
N PRO A 28 33.91 -2.71 -12.37
CA PRO A 28 34.55 -3.52 -11.35
C PRO A 28 33.56 -4.61 -10.95
N PRO A 29 33.88 -5.91 -11.11
CA PRO A 29 32.97 -7.01 -10.77
C PRO A 29 32.47 -6.90 -9.32
N VAL A 30 33.22 -6.17 -8.49
CA VAL A 30 32.88 -5.78 -7.14
C VAL A 30 31.60 -4.92 -7.04
N GLU A 31 31.31 -3.98 -7.94
CA GLU A 31 30.10 -3.13 -7.84
C GLU A 31 28.84 -3.95 -8.08
N ILE A 32 28.82 -4.78 -9.12
CA ILE A 32 27.71 -5.70 -9.41
C ILE A 32 27.46 -6.63 -8.22
N ILE A 33 28.54 -7.15 -7.61
CA ILE A 33 28.44 -7.99 -6.41
C ILE A 33 27.89 -7.21 -5.22
N ILE A 34 28.33 -5.95 -5.01
CA ILE A 34 27.82 -5.10 -3.92
C ILE A 34 26.32 -4.83 -4.11
N TYR A 35 25.88 -4.41 -5.30
CA TYR A 35 24.47 -4.18 -5.60
C TYR A 35 23.63 -5.46 -5.41
N GLN A 36 24.13 -6.61 -5.88
CA GLN A 36 23.43 -7.88 -5.74
C GLN A 36 23.32 -8.34 -4.28
N ILE A 37 24.35 -8.12 -3.46
CA ILE A 37 24.32 -8.43 -2.03
C ILE A 37 23.32 -7.54 -1.30
N ILE A 38 23.29 -6.24 -1.59
CA ILE A 38 22.32 -5.29 -1.01
C ILE A 38 20.89 -5.76 -1.35
N HIS A 39 20.62 -6.04 -2.62
CA HIS A 39 19.31 -6.51 -3.07
C HIS A 39 18.91 -7.85 -2.43
N THR A 40 19.88 -8.74 -2.19
CA THR A 40 19.64 -10.04 -1.52
C THR A 40 19.28 -9.86 -0.05
N ILE A 41 19.99 -8.98 0.67
CA ILE A 41 19.71 -8.68 2.09
C ILE A 41 18.34 -8.01 2.21
N GLU A 42 18.02 -7.04 1.35
CA GLU A 42 16.71 -6.39 1.29
C GLU A 42 15.58 -7.39 1.02
N TYR A 43 15.81 -8.33 0.10
CA TYR A 43 14.86 -9.40 -0.20
C TYR A 43 14.60 -10.31 1.00
N VAL A 44 15.65 -10.77 1.69
CA VAL A 44 15.53 -11.64 2.87
C VAL A 44 14.85 -10.89 4.02
N LEU A 45 15.26 -9.66 4.31
CA LEU A 45 14.67 -8.85 5.38
C LEU A 45 13.18 -8.57 5.14
N SER A 46 12.79 -8.30 3.89
CA SER A 46 11.37 -8.16 3.56
C SER A 46 10.63 -9.49 3.63
N THR A 47 11.21 -10.62 3.21
CA THR A 47 10.52 -11.92 3.35
C THR A 47 10.22 -12.25 4.82
N VAL A 48 11.16 -11.96 5.72
CA VAL A 48 10.97 -12.12 7.17
C VAL A 48 9.94 -11.13 7.72
N SER A 49 9.95 -9.87 7.28
CA SER A 49 8.97 -8.84 7.69
C SER A 49 7.54 -9.23 7.33
N HIS A 50 7.30 -9.63 6.08
CA HIS A 50 6.01 -10.16 5.64
C HIS A 50 5.56 -11.33 6.53
N THR A 51 6.45 -12.29 6.78
CA THR A 51 6.17 -13.46 7.62
C THR A 51 5.81 -13.08 9.07
N ALA A 52 6.57 -12.18 9.68
CA ALA A 52 6.34 -11.71 11.05
C ALA A 52 5.01 -10.95 11.19
N SER A 53 4.58 -10.26 10.14
CA SER A 53 3.29 -9.56 10.15
C SER A 53 2.09 -10.52 10.17
N TYR A 54 2.17 -11.68 9.50
CA TYR A 54 1.13 -12.72 9.59
C TYR A 54 0.96 -13.23 11.02
N LEU A 55 2.05 -13.35 11.77
CA LEU A 55 2.02 -13.74 13.18
C LEU A 55 1.33 -12.67 14.05
N ARG A 56 1.46 -11.39 13.70
CA ARG A 56 0.76 -10.29 14.40
C ARG A 56 -0.75 -10.34 14.16
N LEU A 57 -1.17 -10.59 12.94
CA LEU A 57 -2.60 -10.73 12.60
C LEU A 57 -3.22 -11.95 13.29
N TRP A 58 -2.49 -13.07 13.33
CA TRP A 58 -2.91 -14.25 14.06
C TRP A 58 -3.01 -14.00 15.58
N ALA A 59 -2.03 -13.31 16.17
CA ALA A 59 -2.06 -12.96 17.59
C ALA A 59 -3.21 -12.00 17.93
N LEU A 60 -3.49 -11.01 17.07
CA LEU A 60 -4.64 -10.13 17.21
C LEU A 60 -5.95 -10.92 17.14
N SER A 61 -6.04 -11.91 16.23
CA SER A 61 -7.20 -12.80 16.13
C SER A 61 -7.41 -13.64 17.39
N LEU A 62 -6.35 -14.14 18.04
CA LEU A 62 -6.44 -14.88 19.30
C LEU A 62 -6.88 -13.98 20.46
N ALA A 63 -6.29 -12.79 20.58
CA ALA A 63 -6.65 -11.82 21.61
C ALA A 63 -8.09 -11.34 21.46
N HIS A 64 -8.53 -11.07 20.22
CA HIS A 64 -9.90 -10.71 19.90
C HIS A 64 -10.90 -11.82 20.28
N GLY A 65 -10.55 -13.08 19.98
CA GLY A 65 -11.35 -14.24 20.41
C GLY A 65 -11.48 -14.36 21.92
N GLN A 66 -10.37 -14.22 22.65
CA GLN A 66 -10.36 -14.22 24.12
C GLN A 66 -11.17 -13.06 24.73
N LEU A 67 -11.01 -11.83 24.20
CA LEU A 67 -11.76 -10.66 24.64
C LEU A 67 -13.27 -10.85 24.43
N SER A 68 -13.68 -11.41 23.30
CA SER A 68 -15.09 -11.71 23.00
C SER A 68 -15.67 -12.73 23.99
N GLU A 69 -14.91 -13.78 24.33
CA GLU A 69 -15.34 -14.79 25.30
C GLU A 69 -15.47 -14.22 26.72
N VAL A 70 -14.52 -13.39 27.16
CA VAL A 70 -14.60 -12.70 28.46
C VAL A 70 -15.81 -11.77 28.51
N LEU A 71 -16.08 -11.02 27.44
CA LEU A 71 -17.22 -10.09 27.36
C LEU A 71 -18.57 -10.85 27.40
N TRP A 72 -18.65 -11.98 26.71
CA TRP A 72 -19.81 -12.89 26.76
C TRP A 72 -20.06 -13.43 28.17
N ASN A 73 -19.02 -13.97 28.81
CA ASN A 73 -19.14 -14.56 30.14
C ASN A 73 -19.43 -13.51 31.23
N MET A 74 -18.85 -12.30 31.14
CA MET A 74 -19.07 -11.27 32.16
C MET A 74 -20.39 -10.51 32.02
N VAL A 75 -20.83 -10.19 30.79
CA VAL A 75 -21.99 -9.32 30.59
C VAL A 75 -23.26 -10.13 30.30
N LEU A 76 -23.21 -11.01 29.28
CA LEU A 76 -24.40 -11.67 28.77
C LEU A 76 -24.77 -12.91 29.60
N GLN A 77 -23.80 -13.73 29.99
CA GLN A 77 -24.03 -14.90 30.85
C GLN A 77 -24.52 -14.50 32.26
N LYS A 78 -24.04 -13.36 32.79
CA LYS A 78 -24.51 -12.80 34.07
C LYS A 78 -25.92 -12.20 33.95
N GLY A 79 -26.25 -11.59 32.82
CA GLY A 79 -27.60 -11.10 32.51
C GLY A 79 -28.64 -12.22 32.45
N ILE A 80 -28.34 -13.33 31.75
CA ILE A 80 -29.28 -14.46 31.56
C ILE A 80 -29.51 -15.29 32.84
N LYS A 81 -28.55 -15.34 33.76
CA LYS A 81 -28.68 -16.12 35.02
C LYS A 81 -29.68 -15.52 36.01
N GLN A 82 -30.17 -14.28 35.80
CA GLN A 82 -31.17 -13.64 36.65
C GLN A 82 -32.60 -14.10 36.28
N GLN A 83 -33.04 -15.23 36.83
CA GLN A 83 -34.33 -15.90 36.54
C GLN A 83 -35.53 -15.33 37.33
N MET A 84 -35.65 -14.00 37.43
CA MET A 84 -36.82 -13.32 38.02
C MET A 84 -37.66 -12.69 36.90
N TYR A 85 -38.97 -12.47 37.10
CA TYR A 85 -39.80 -11.70 36.16
C TYR A 85 -39.25 -10.29 35.87
N VAL A 86 -38.59 -9.66 36.85
CA VAL A 86 -37.86 -8.38 36.69
C VAL A 86 -36.57 -8.55 35.84
N GLY A 87 -36.06 -9.78 35.74
CA GLY A 87 -34.88 -10.15 34.97
C GLY A 87 -35.05 -10.00 33.46
N ALA A 88 -36.28 -10.02 32.92
CA ALA A 88 -36.51 -9.79 31.49
C ALA A 88 -36.12 -8.36 31.06
N VAL A 89 -36.53 -7.36 31.86
CA VAL A 89 -36.16 -5.96 31.62
C VAL A 89 -34.67 -5.76 31.80
N TYR A 90 -34.07 -6.37 32.83
CA TYR A 90 -32.63 -6.30 33.07
C TYR A 90 -31.83 -6.94 31.94
N THR A 91 -32.27 -8.09 31.42
CA THR A 91 -31.62 -8.80 30.31
C THR A 91 -31.67 -7.96 29.02
N TYR A 92 -32.76 -7.23 28.77
CA TYR A 92 -32.85 -6.32 27.62
C TYR A 92 -31.79 -5.21 27.67
N PHE A 93 -31.66 -4.52 28.81
CA PHE A 93 -30.63 -3.49 28.98
C PHE A 93 -29.21 -4.07 28.97
N ALA A 94 -28.99 -5.22 29.60
CA ALA A 94 -27.71 -5.91 29.60
C ALA A 94 -27.29 -6.33 28.17
N PHE A 95 -28.25 -6.78 27.35
CA PHE A 95 -28.02 -7.11 25.96
C PHE A 95 -27.69 -5.88 25.12
N ALA A 96 -28.43 -4.77 25.29
CA ALA A 96 -28.13 -3.52 24.60
C ALA A 96 -26.73 -2.99 24.96
N PHE A 97 -26.34 -3.07 26.23
CA PHE A 97 -25.00 -2.70 26.70
C PHE A 97 -23.92 -3.61 26.12
N TRP A 98 -24.11 -4.93 26.16
CA TRP A 98 -23.21 -5.92 25.56
C TRP A 98 -22.99 -5.67 24.06
N ALA A 99 -24.08 -5.45 23.31
CA ALA A 99 -24.04 -5.20 21.88
C ALA A 99 -23.27 -3.90 21.57
N SER A 100 -23.52 -2.83 22.34
CA SER A 100 -22.82 -1.55 22.16
C SER A 100 -21.32 -1.66 22.40
N LEU A 101 -20.88 -2.39 23.43
CA LEU A 101 -19.46 -2.63 23.71
C LEU A 101 -18.79 -3.47 22.63
N THR A 102 -19.49 -4.47 22.11
CA THR A 102 -18.98 -5.33 21.04
C THR A 102 -18.77 -4.53 19.75
N ILE A 103 -19.75 -3.73 19.35
CA ILE A 103 -19.63 -2.90 18.15
C ILE A 103 -18.55 -1.81 18.32
N SER A 104 -18.51 -1.15 19.47
CA SER A 104 -17.58 -0.03 19.71
C SER A 104 -16.12 -0.50 19.86
N ILE A 105 -15.88 -1.51 20.69
CA ILE A 105 -14.50 -1.90 21.04
C ILE A 105 -14.01 -3.03 20.12
N LEU A 106 -14.78 -4.12 20.02
CA LEU A 106 -14.34 -5.29 19.24
C LEU A 106 -14.40 -5.06 17.73
N VAL A 107 -15.35 -4.28 17.22
CA VAL A 107 -15.46 -4.07 15.75
C VAL A 107 -14.72 -2.81 15.30
N MET A 108 -15.02 -1.65 15.89
CA MET A 108 -14.41 -0.38 15.45
C MET A 108 -12.93 -0.27 15.82
N MET A 109 -12.55 -0.43 17.09
CA MET A 109 -11.16 -0.22 17.51
C MET A 109 -10.20 -1.31 17.01
N GLU A 110 -10.56 -2.58 17.18
CA GLU A 110 -9.73 -3.69 16.70
C GLU A 110 -9.69 -3.74 15.16
N GLY A 111 -10.81 -3.46 14.49
CA GLY A 111 -10.88 -3.43 13.02
C GLY A 111 -10.05 -2.32 12.40
N LEU A 112 -10.07 -1.12 12.97
CA LEU A 112 -9.24 0.00 12.52
C LEU A 112 -7.74 -0.28 12.75
N SER A 113 -7.38 -0.88 13.88
CA SER A 113 -6.00 -1.29 14.18
C SER A 113 -5.47 -2.32 13.17
N ALA A 114 -6.27 -3.33 12.85
CA ALA A 114 -5.95 -4.32 11.84
C ALA A 114 -5.82 -3.70 10.44
N PHE A 115 -6.73 -2.79 10.07
CA PHE A 115 -6.71 -2.08 8.79
C PHE A 115 -5.47 -1.19 8.61
N LEU A 116 -5.09 -0.42 9.63
CA LEU A 116 -3.88 0.41 9.55
C LEU A 116 -2.61 -0.43 9.48
N HIS A 117 -2.62 -1.60 10.10
CA HIS A 117 -1.48 -2.51 10.07
C HIS A 117 -1.32 -3.19 8.70
N THR A 118 -2.43 -3.53 8.02
CA THR A 118 -2.40 -4.02 6.64
C THR A 118 -2.04 -2.90 5.64
N LEU A 119 -2.55 -1.69 5.83
CA LEU A 119 -2.19 -0.53 5.01
C LEU A 119 -0.70 -0.20 5.14
N ARG A 120 -0.14 -0.27 6.34
CA ARG A 120 1.30 -0.08 6.57
C ARG A 120 2.11 -1.13 5.81
N LEU A 121 1.72 -2.40 5.86
CA LEU A 121 2.40 -3.44 5.07
C LEU A 121 2.29 -3.20 3.56
N HIS A 122 1.11 -2.80 3.08
CA HIS A 122 0.94 -2.50 1.66
C HIS A 122 1.82 -1.33 1.23
N TRP A 123 1.89 -0.28 2.04
CA TRP A 123 2.70 0.89 1.74
C TRP A 123 4.19 0.61 1.84
N VAL A 124 4.67 0.11 2.98
CA VAL A 124 6.12 -0.07 3.19
C VAL A 124 6.66 -1.26 2.39
N GLU A 125 5.84 -2.29 2.18
CA GLU A 125 6.33 -3.55 1.66
C GLU A 125 5.91 -3.82 0.22
N PHE A 126 4.73 -3.38 -0.21
CA PHE A 126 4.32 -3.50 -1.61
C PHE A 126 4.92 -2.38 -2.48
N CYS A 127 5.02 -1.14 -1.95
CA CYS A 127 5.62 -0.04 -2.73
C CYS A 127 7.16 -0.14 -2.76
N SER A 128 7.85 -0.52 -1.69
CA SER A 128 9.32 -0.61 -1.71
C SER A 128 9.86 -1.74 -2.59
N LYS A 129 9.05 -2.77 -2.90
CA LYS A 129 9.44 -3.93 -3.74
C LYS A 129 9.12 -3.77 -5.22
N PHE A 130 8.04 -3.05 -5.58
CA PHE A 130 7.54 -2.97 -6.96
C PHE A 130 7.52 -1.54 -7.54
N TYR A 131 7.68 -0.50 -6.72
CA TYR A 131 7.69 0.88 -7.18
C TYR A 131 9.13 1.39 -7.27
N SER A 132 9.73 1.34 -8.46
CA SER A 132 11.08 1.86 -8.72
C SER A 132 11.18 3.40 -8.73
N GLY A 133 10.14 4.14 -8.32
CA GLY A 133 10.21 5.60 -8.19
C GLY A 133 10.38 6.39 -9.49
N LEU A 134 10.30 5.73 -10.66
CA LEU A 134 10.57 6.32 -11.99
C LEU A 134 9.29 6.75 -12.74
N GLY A 135 8.27 7.22 -12.03
CA GLY A 135 7.04 7.73 -12.64
C GLY A 135 6.97 9.25 -12.62
N HIS A 136 6.91 9.90 -13.79
CA HIS A 136 6.47 11.29 -13.85
C HIS A 136 4.96 11.35 -13.56
N PRO A 137 4.50 12.21 -12.63
CA PRO A 137 3.07 12.39 -12.41
C PRO A 137 2.44 12.90 -13.71
N PHE A 138 1.43 12.18 -14.20
CA PHE A 138 0.70 12.58 -15.40
C PHE A 138 -0.06 13.88 -15.11
N GLN A 139 0.41 14.98 -15.69
CA GLN A 139 -0.28 16.26 -15.65
C GLN A 139 -1.11 16.41 -16.92
N PRO A 140 -2.44 16.23 -16.86
CA PRO A 140 -3.28 16.39 -18.04
C PRO A 140 -3.24 17.84 -18.51
N PHE A 141 -3.20 18.02 -19.83
CA PHE A 141 -3.32 19.33 -20.46
C PHE A 141 -4.71 19.93 -20.16
N SER A 142 -4.78 20.88 -19.24
CA SER A 142 -6.00 21.59 -18.87
C SER A 142 -5.97 23.01 -19.44
N MET A 143 -6.78 23.27 -20.46
CA MET A 143 -6.89 24.59 -21.10
C MET A 143 -7.35 25.68 -20.12
N LYS A 144 -8.09 25.32 -19.06
CA LYS A 144 -8.46 26.24 -17.99
C LYS A 144 -7.25 26.77 -17.20
N ASN A 145 -6.26 25.91 -16.95
CA ASN A 145 -5.06 26.29 -16.19
C ASN A 145 -4.18 27.29 -16.97
N ILE A 146 -4.18 27.17 -18.30
CA ILE A 146 -3.38 28.01 -19.19
C ILE A 146 -4.03 29.39 -19.38
N LEU A 147 -5.38 29.46 -19.40
CA LEU A 147 -6.09 30.74 -19.46
C LEU A 147 -5.93 31.55 -18.16
N ASP A 148 -6.04 30.92 -17.00
CA ASP A 148 -5.90 31.57 -15.69
C ASP A 148 -4.47 32.12 -15.48
N GLU A 149 -3.46 31.35 -15.89
CA GLU A 149 -2.05 31.76 -15.86
C GLU A 149 -1.76 32.90 -16.87
N THR A 150 -2.53 33.00 -17.95
CA THR A 150 -2.44 34.12 -18.91
C THR A 150 -3.13 35.39 -18.38
N GLU A 151 -4.25 35.25 -17.67
CA GLU A 151 -4.99 36.37 -17.06
C GLU A 151 -4.18 37.03 -15.92
N GLU A 152 -3.54 36.25 -15.04
CA GLU A 152 -2.65 36.79 -13.98
C GLU A 152 -1.43 37.54 -14.55
N VAL A 153 -0.88 37.10 -15.68
CA VAL A 153 0.26 37.75 -16.34
C VAL A 153 -0.17 39.07 -16.99
N THR A 154 -1.40 39.17 -17.50
CA THR A 154 -1.95 40.42 -18.02
C THR A 154 -2.33 41.43 -16.92
N GLU A 155 -2.76 40.97 -15.74
CA GLU A 155 -3.09 41.87 -14.62
C GLU A 155 -1.84 42.45 -13.94
N LYS A 156 -0.72 41.71 -13.90
CA LYS A 156 0.56 42.22 -13.35
C LYS A 156 1.41 43.02 -14.35
N ALA A 157 1.06 43.00 -15.63
CA ALA A 157 1.73 43.76 -16.67
C ALA A 157 1.07 45.13 -16.96
N SER A 158 -0.08 45.43 -16.33
CA SER A 158 -0.75 46.74 -16.35
C SER A 158 -0.55 47.51 -15.04
#